data_AF-B0DQP3-F1
#
_entry.id   AF-B0DQP3-F1
#
_cell.length_a   1.000
_cell.length_b   1.000
_cell.length_c   1.000
_cell.angle_alpha   90.00
_cell.angle_beta   90.00
_cell.angle_gamma   90.00
#
_symmetry.space_group_name_H-M   'P 1'
#
loop_
_entity.id
_entity.type
_entity.pdbx_description
1 polymer ?
#
loop_
_entity_poly.entity_id
_entity_poly.type
_entity_poly.pdbx_seq_one_letter_code
_entity_poly.pdbx_strand_id
1 'polypeptide(L)'
;MPNKEHIQSLTIPNIANSCSSRDIMRDNMLVNVSGLKGHLMLIDLNIEHLIGELKNLLSAKGLQSRWDRLGNISTAIDYLKKIKKQVGLAMSTAYQGTTHTKADTTHLVWCVADKNRKGNGKAVTFCDILALGEKKLKSSSLATFNRKVITMVECCLYTSEPSEDTDTLPPLAMGCPSDALVEVDLD
;
A
#
# COMPACT_ATOMS: atom_id res chain seq x y z
N MET A 1 -34.54 -22.85 30.98
CA MET A 1 -35.26 -21.56 30.88
C MET A 1 -34.39 -20.59 30.10
N PRO A 2 -34.79 -20.14 28.90
CA PRO A 2 -33.97 -19.24 28.11
C PRO A 2 -34.20 -17.78 28.55
N ASN A 3 -33.11 -17.07 28.84
CA ASN A 3 -33.12 -15.65 29.18
C ASN A 3 -33.63 -14.84 27.99
N LYS A 4 -34.83 -14.30 28.15
CA LYS A 4 -35.40 -13.27 27.30
C LYS A 4 -34.72 -11.93 27.58
N GLU A 5 -34.48 -11.21 26.50
CA GLU A 5 -34.51 -9.74 26.45
C GLU A 5 -33.32 -8.96 27.03
N HIS A 6 -32.31 -8.79 26.18
CA HIS A 6 -31.58 -7.52 26.13
C HIS A 6 -31.30 -7.12 24.68
N ILE A 7 -32.38 -6.90 23.92
CA ILE A 7 -32.32 -6.09 22.69
C ILE A 7 -32.53 -4.66 23.18
N GLN A 8 -31.42 -3.97 23.48
CA GLN A 8 -31.46 -2.52 23.64
C GLN A 8 -31.90 -1.94 22.29
N SER A 9 -33.14 -1.48 22.22
CA SER A 9 -33.62 -0.72 21.06
C SER A 9 -32.70 0.48 20.90
N LEU A 10 -32.03 0.59 19.75
CA LEU A 10 -31.42 1.84 19.32
C LEU A 10 -32.55 2.86 19.18
N THR A 11 -32.81 3.61 20.24
CA THR A 11 -33.63 4.82 20.18
C THR A 11 -32.83 5.84 19.39
N ILE A 12 -33.11 5.92 18.09
CA ILE A 12 -32.57 6.98 17.23
C ILE A 12 -33.12 8.29 17.79
N PRO A 13 -32.28 9.22 18.28
CA PRO A 13 -32.76 10.49 18.81
C PRO A 13 -33.51 11.24 17.71
N ASN A 14 -34.69 11.71 18.08
CA ASN A 14 -35.66 12.44 17.28
C ASN A 14 -35.00 13.65 16.58
N ILE A 15 -34.68 13.52 15.29
CA ILE A 15 -34.08 14.57 14.46
C ILE A 15 -35.20 15.51 13.98
N ALA A 16 -35.71 16.33 14.91
CA ALA A 16 -36.65 17.40 14.59
C ALA A 16 -35.92 18.70 14.19
N ASN A 17 -34.79 18.63 13.47
CA ASN A 17 -34.02 19.78 13.03
C ASN A 17 -33.65 19.67 11.54
N SER A 18 -34.30 20.52 10.73
CA SER A 18 -34.02 20.86 9.32
C SER A 18 -33.74 19.68 8.38
N CYS A 19 -34.82 19.12 7.83
CA CYS A 19 -34.80 18.17 6.71
C CYS A 19 -34.36 18.87 5.41
N SER A 20 -33.06 19.13 5.26
CA SER A 20 -32.47 19.35 3.94
C SER A 20 -32.22 17.98 3.32
N SER A 21 -32.67 17.74 2.09
CA SER A 21 -32.40 16.49 1.36
C SER A 21 -30.91 16.11 1.34
N ARG A 22 -30.03 17.11 1.47
CA ARG A 22 -28.58 16.92 1.60
C ARG A 22 -28.18 16.11 2.82
N ASP A 23 -28.82 16.31 3.96
CA ASP A 23 -28.45 15.66 5.22
C ASP A 23 -28.94 14.20 5.22
N ILE A 24 -30.13 13.94 4.66
CA ILE A 24 -30.61 12.57 4.39
C ILE A 24 -29.64 11.81 3.48
N MET A 25 -29.14 12.44 2.42
CA MET A 25 -28.18 11.78 1.53
C MET A 25 -26.86 11.48 2.25
N ARG A 26 -26.37 12.40 3.09
CA ARG A 26 -25.14 12.18 3.87
C ARG A 26 -25.31 11.06 4.89
N ASP A 27 -26.43 11.01 5.58
CA ASP A 27 -26.73 9.96 6.57
C ASP A 27 -26.86 8.59 5.91
N ASN A 28 -27.35 8.52 4.66
CA ASN A 28 -27.39 7.27 3.90
C ASN A 28 -26.06 6.88 3.25
N MET A 29 -25.12 7.81 3.07
CA MET A 29 -23.83 7.52 2.43
C MET A 29 -22.73 7.15 3.43
N LEU A 30 -22.90 7.50 4.70
CA LEU A 30 -21.87 7.34 5.74
C LEU A 30 -22.30 6.33 6.80
N VAL A 31 -21.42 5.38 7.10
CA VAL A 31 -21.63 4.37 8.15
C VAL A 31 -20.50 4.43 9.17
N ASN A 32 -20.85 4.33 10.46
CA ASN A 32 -19.86 4.20 11.53
C ASN A 32 -19.54 2.73 11.81
N VAL A 33 -18.60 2.17 11.04
CA VAL A 33 -18.19 0.77 11.18
C VAL A 33 -17.47 0.51 12.52
N SER A 34 -16.81 1.53 13.06
CA SER A 34 -15.97 1.41 14.25
C SER A 34 -16.73 1.57 15.58
N GLY A 35 -17.90 2.19 15.54
CA GLY A 35 -18.62 2.65 16.74
C GLY A 35 -17.97 3.86 17.44
N LEU A 36 -16.87 4.41 16.92
CA LEU A 36 -16.16 5.56 17.50
C LEU A 36 -16.74 6.88 16.99
N LYS A 37 -16.83 7.89 17.87
CA LYS A 37 -17.37 9.22 17.50
C LYS A 37 -16.42 9.90 16.50
N GLY A 38 -16.98 10.43 15.41
CA GLY A 38 -16.22 11.12 14.36
C GLY A 38 -15.54 10.20 13.35
N HIS A 39 -15.75 8.88 13.46
CA HIS A 39 -15.24 7.91 12.50
C HIS A 39 -16.39 7.44 11.61
N LEU A 40 -16.50 8.05 10.43
CA LEU A 40 -17.48 7.71 9.41
C LEU A 40 -16.75 7.25 8.16
N MET A 41 -17.25 6.19 7.54
CA MET A 41 -16.75 5.66 6.27
C MET A 41 -17.88 5.65 5.26
N LEU A 42 -17.58 5.90 3.99
CA LEU A 42 -18.56 5.74 2.93
C LEU A 42 -19.02 4.28 2.86
N ILE A 43 -20.33 4.04 2.69
CA ILE A 43 -20.90 2.69 2.62
C ILE A 43 -20.24 1.86 1.53
N ASP A 44 -19.99 2.48 0.37
CA ASP A 44 -19.32 1.84 -0.77
C ASP A 44 -17.92 1.33 -0.38
N LEU A 45 -17.12 2.18 0.27
CA LEU A 45 -15.78 1.82 0.75
C LEU A 45 -15.80 0.71 1.81
N ASN A 46 -16.84 0.67 2.65
CA ASN A 46 -17.03 -0.41 3.61
C ASN A 46 -17.38 -1.73 2.90
N ILE A 47 -18.23 -1.70 1.87
CA ILE A 47 -18.58 -2.88 1.06
C ILE A 47 -17.33 -3.41 0.34
N GLU A 48 -16.51 -2.53 -0.26
CA GLU A 48 -15.26 -2.92 -0.90
C GLU A 48 -14.30 -3.61 0.06
N HIS A 49 -14.14 -3.09 1.28
CA HIS A 49 -13.31 -3.73 2.31
C HIS A 49 -13.81 -5.13 2.65
N LEU A 50 -15.12 -5.31 2.85
CA LEU A 50 -15.71 -6.63 3.14
C LEU A 50 -15.51 -7.62 1.98
N ILE A 51 -15.69 -7.16 0.74
CA ILE A 51 -15.45 -7.99 -0.46
C ILE A 51 -13.98 -8.36 -0.57
N GLY A 52 -13.07 -7.42 -0.30
CA GLY A 52 -11.62 -7.65 -0.29
C GLY A 52 -11.20 -8.69 0.76
N GLU A 53 -11.69 -8.57 2.00
CA GLU A 53 -11.45 -9.56 3.06
C GLU A 53 -11.94 -10.95 2.65
N LEU A 54 -13.12 -11.04 2.04
CA LEU A 54 -13.73 -12.29 1.64
C LEU A 54 -12.98 -12.96 0.47
N LYS A 55 -12.54 -12.18 -0.52
CA LYS A 55 -11.67 -12.65 -1.61
C LYS A 55 -10.35 -13.19 -1.08
N ASN A 56 -9.72 -12.49 -0.13
CA ASN A 56 -8.48 -12.94 0.49
C ASN A 56 -8.67 -14.27 1.25
N LEU A 57 -9.78 -14.41 1.96
CA LEU A 57 -10.10 -15.64 2.69
C LEU A 57 -10.36 -16.83 1.74
N LEU A 58 -11.03 -16.61 0.62
CA LEU A 58 -11.26 -17.64 -0.41
C LEU A 58 -9.97 -18.03 -1.13
N SER A 59 -9.16 -17.04 -1.48
CA SER A 59 -7.84 -17.24 -2.11
C SER A 59 -6.92 -18.07 -1.22
N ALA A 60 -6.85 -17.77 0.08
CA ALA A 60 -6.08 -18.55 1.06
C ALA A 60 -6.55 -20.01 1.17
N LYS A 61 -7.81 -20.31 0.85
CA LYS A 61 -8.37 -21.67 0.81
C LYS A 61 -8.24 -22.36 -0.56
N GLY A 62 -7.74 -21.67 -1.58
CA GLY A 62 -7.71 -22.17 -2.97
C GLY A 62 -9.11 -22.32 -3.58
N LEU A 63 -10.13 -21.65 -3.03
CA LEU A 63 -11.49 -21.70 -3.54
C LEU A 63 -11.70 -20.61 -4.59
N GLN A 64 -12.25 -20.99 -5.74
CA GLN A 64 -12.59 -20.03 -6.78
C GLN A 64 -13.75 -19.13 -6.32
N SER A 65 -13.54 -17.82 -6.39
CA SER A 65 -14.51 -16.79 -6.00
C SER A 65 -15.65 -16.68 -7.00
N ARG A 66 -16.65 -17.57 -6.91
CA ARG A 66 -17.93 -17.42 -7.62
C ARG A 66 -18.89 -16.54 -6.81
N TRP A 67 -19.62 -15.65 -7.49
CA TRP A 67 -20.56 -14.71 -6.86
C TRP A 67 -21.66 -15.39 -6.03
N ASP A 68 -22.20 -16.52 -6.47
CA ASP A 68 -23.24 -17.26 -5.72
C ASP A 68 -22.73 -17.76 -4.36
N ARG A 69 -21.46 -18.21 -4.32
CA ARG A 69 -20.82 -18.63 -3.07
C ARG A 69 -20.48 -17.45 -2.18
N LEU A 70 -20.14 -16.31 -2.79
CA LEU A 70 -19.88 -15.07 -2.07
C LEU A 70 -21.11 -14.61 -1.27
N GLY A 71 -22.29 -14.67 -1.89
CA GLY A 71 -23.57 -14.36 -1.25
C GLY A 71 -23.90 -15.29 -0.08
N ASN A 72 -23.68 -16.60 -0.24
CA ASN A 72 -23.91 -17.54 0.86
C ASN A 72 -22.94 -17.30 2.03
N ILE A 73 -21.67 -16.99 1.75
CA ILE A 73 -20.67 -16.77 2.81
C ILE A 73 -20.82 -15.39 3.46
N SER A 74 -21.32 -14.38 2.75
CA SER A 74 -21.54 -13.05 3.32
C SER A 74 -22.54 -13.09 4.47
N THR A 75 -23.55 -13.97 4.43
CA THR A 75 -24.48 -14.19 5.56
C THR A 75 -23.76 -14.70 6.82
N ALA A 76 -22.63 -15.38 6.67
CA ALA A 76 -21.84 -15.94 7.76
C ALA A 76 -20.62 -15.07 8.15
N ILE A 77 -20.44 -13.90 7.54
CA ILE A 77 -19.24 -13.07 7.73
C ILE A 77 -19.05 -12.63 9.18
N ASP A 78 -20.15 -12.34 9.89
CA ASP A 78 -20.10 -11.94 11.30
C ASP A 78 -19.56 -13.05 12.20
N TYR A 79 -19.93 -14.30 11.92
CA TYR A 79 -19.41 -15.47 12.63
C TYR A 79 -17.94 -15.71 12.28
N LEU A 80 -17.56 -15.59 11.01
CA LEU A 80 -16.17 -15.72 10.57
C LEU A 80 -15.26 -14.67 11.22
N LYS A 81 -15.73 -13.42 11.34
CA LYS A 81 -15.00 -12.35 12.05
C LYS A 81 -14.83 -12.66 13.53
N LYS A 82 -15.87 -13.18 14.20
CA LYS A 82 -15.77 -13.62 15.61
C LYS A 82 -14.76 -14.75 15.78
N ILE A 83 -14.79 -15.76 14.91
CA ILE A 83 -13.84 -16.88 14.94
C ILE A 83 -12.41 -16.37 14.67
N LYS A 84 -12.21 -15.52 13.66
CA LYS A 84 -10.90 -14.92 13.37
C LYS A 84 -10.34 -14.17 14.58
N LYS A 85 -11.17 -13.40 15.29
CA LYS A 85 -10.77 -12.72 16.54
C LYS A 85 -10.41 -13.72 17.64
N GLN A 86 -11.22 -14.76 17.86
CA GLN A 86 -10.96 -15.78 18.87
C GLN A 86 -9.67 -16.57 18.59
N VAL A 87 -9.44 -16.97 17.33
CA VAL A 87 -8.22 -17.65 16.91
C VAL A 87 -7.02 -16.74 17.08
N GLY A 88 -7.11 -15.47 16.69
CA GLY A 88 -6.03 -14.49 16.90
C GLY A 88 -5.68 -14.31 18.38
N LEU A 89 -6.69 -14.26 19.25
CA LEU A 89 -6.48 -14.22 20.70
C LEU A 89 -5.81 -15.51 21.21
N ALA A 90 -6.28 -16.69 20.79
CA ALA A 90 -5.74 -17.97 21.22
C ALA A 90 -4.29 -18.19 20.77
N MET A 91 -3.94 -17.73 19.56
CA MET A 91 -2.59 -17.83 19.01
C MET A 91 -1.64 -16.75 19.57
N SER A 92 -2.11 -15.86 20.45
CA SER A 92 -1.38 -14.65 20.85
C SER A 92 -0.92 -13.80 19.67
N THR A 93 -1.51 -13.99 18.49
CA THR A 93 -1.40 -13.11 17.34
C THR A 93 -2.44 -12.00 17.53
N ALA A 94 -2.33 -11.30 18.65
CA ALA A 94 -3.09 -10.07 18.85
C ALA A 94 -2.81 -9.19 17.63
N TYR A 95 -3.88 -8.76 16.97
CA TYR A 95 -3.82 -7.80 15.87
C TYR A 95 -2.87 -6.68 16.29
N GLN A 96 -1.64 -6.69 15.75
CA GLN A 96 -0.70 -5.62 16.01
C GLN A 96 -1.37 -4.40 15.39
N GLY A 97 -1.83 -3.49 16.24
CA GLY A 97 -2.49 -2.28 15.79
C GLY A 97 -1.64 -1.64 14.69
N THR A 98 -2.28 -1.15 13.64
CA THR A 98 -1.65 -0.36 12.57
C THR A 98 -1.00 0.93 13.07
N THR A 99 -1.04 1.20 14.38
CA THR A 99 0.03 1.93 15.07
C THR A 99 1.35 1.18 14.91
N HIS A 100 1.93 1.31 13.71
CA HIS A 100 3.32 1.01 13.45
C HIS A 100 4.13 1.97 14.33
N THR A 101 4.37 1.61 15.59
CA THR A 101 5.51 2.14 16.32
C THR A 101 6.70 1.79 15.46
N LYS A 102 7.35 2.80 14.87
CA LYS A 102 8.48 2.65 13.95
C LYS A 102 9.44 1.65 14.60
N ALA A 103 9.55 0.46 14.01
CA ALA A 103 10.37 -0.59 14.59
C ALA A 103 11.78 -0.05 14.76
N ASP A 104 12.33 -0.13 15.96
CA ASP A 104 13.70 0.30 16.21
C ASP A 104 14.65 -0.65 15.48
N THR A 105 15.08 -0.23 14.29
CA THR A 105 15.99 -1.00 13.44
C THR A 105 17.46 -0.80 13.81
N THR A 106 17.78 0.05 14.80
CA THR A 106 19.16 0.37 15.15
C THR A 106 19.97 -0.89 15.50
N HIS A 107 19.38 -1.84 16.24
CA HIS A 107 20.05 -3.09 16.60
C HIS A 107 20.35 -3.99 15.38
N LEU A 108 19.44 -4.03 14.39
CA LEU A 108 19.67 -4.79 13.15
C LEU A 108 20.79 -4.17 12.31
N VAL A 109 20.85 -2.83 12.23
CA VAL A 109 21.92 -2.11 11.53
C VAL A 109 23.29 -2.42 12.17
N TRP A 110 23.38 -2.40 13.51
CA TRP A 110 24.61 -2.78 14.21
C TRP A 110 25.00 -4.25 14.02
N CYS A 111 24.03 -5.17 14.07
CA CYS A 111 24.27 -6.59 13.79
C CYS A 111 24.83 -6.82 12.37
N VAL A 112 24.31 -6.12 11.36
CA VAL A 112 24.81 -6.21 9.98
C VAL A 112 26.21 -5.61 9.86
N ALA A 113 26.45 -4.47 10.49
CA ALA A 113 27.77 -3.84 10.53
C ALA A 113 28.84 -4.74 11.18
N ASP A 114 28.51 -5.42 12.28
CA ASP A 114 29.42 -6.31 12.99
C ASP A 114 29.71 -7.61 12.23
N LYS A 115 28.72 -8.16 11.53
CA LYS A 115 28.94 -9.32 10.64
C LYS A 115 29.88 -8.99 9.50
N ASN A 116 29.76 -7.78 8.92
CA ASN A 116 30.68 -7.32 7.87
C ASN A 116 32.11 -7.06 8.39
N ARG A 117 32.27 -6.69 9.66
CA ARG A 117 33.61 -6.50 10.27
C ARG A 117 34.36 -7.81 10.54
N LYS A 118 33.66 -8.88 10.92
CA LYS A 118 34.31 -10.16 11.28
C LYS A 118 34.79 -10.98 10.07
N GLY A 119 34.29 -10.72 8.86
CA GLY A 119 34.60 -11.52 7.66
C GLY A 119 35.70 -10.97 6.75
N ASN A 120 36.02 -9.67 6.82
CA ASN A 120 36.91 -9.04 5.86
C ASN A 120 38.16 -8.45 6.54
N GLY A 121 39.23 -9.24 6.64
CA GLY A 121 40.57 -8.74 7.00
C GLY A 121 41.18 -7.74 6.00
N LYS A 122 40.45 -7.43 4.91
CA LYS A 122 40.78 -6.41 3.90
C LYS A 122 39.71 -5.32 3.77
N ALA A 123 38.77 -5.21 4.71
CA ALA A 123 37.79 -4.13 4.69
C ALA A 123 38.53 -2.80 4.86
N VAL A 124 38.69 -2.07 3.75
CA VAL A 124 39.14 -0.69 3.75
C VAL A 124 38.17 0.07 4.66
N THR A 125 38.68 0.58 5.77
CA THR A 125 37.92 1.41 6.69
C THR A 125 37.26 2.51 5.88
N PHE A 126 35.93 2.54 5.86
CA PHE A 126 35.17 3.62 5.26
C PHE A 126 35.68 4.91 5.88
N CYS A 127 36.41 5.70 5.09
CA CYS A 127 37.00 6.94 5.56
C CYS A 127 35.83 7.88 5.86
N ASP A 128 35.86 8.52 7.03
CA ASP A 128 34.88 9.53 7.38
C ASP A 128 34.91 10.64 6.31
N ILE A 129 33.85 10.68 5.51
CA ILE A 129 33.76 11.52 4.32
C ILE A 129 33.79 13.00 4.74
N LEU A 130 33.29 13.33 5.93
CA LEU A 130 33.30 14.68 6.46
C LEU A 130 34.72 15.09 6.86
N ALA A 131 35.43 14.25 7.63
CA ALA A 131 36.81 14.52 8.01
C ALA A 131 37.74 14.58 6.78
N LEU A 132 37.53 13.71 5.79
CA LEU A 132 38.26 13.72 4.53
C LEU A 132 37.97 14.98 3.71
N GLY A 133 36.70 15.39 3.66
CA GLY A 133 36.26 16.62 3.00
C GLY A 133 36.87 17.87 3.62
N GLU A 134 36.85 17.96 4.95
CA GLU A 134 37.43 19.07 5.70
C GLU A 134 38.96 19.16 5.47
N LYS A 135 39.67 18.04 5.57
CA LYS A 135 41.11 17.98 5.30
C LYS A 135 41.41 18.43 3.87
N LYS A 136 40.63 17.96 2.90
CA LYS A 136 40.79 18.31 1.49
C LYS A 136 40.52 19.79 1.24
N LEU A 137 39.49 20.36 1.87
CA LEU A 137 39.15 21.78 1.79
C LEU A 137 40.28 22.65 2.36
N LYS A 138 40.79 22.30 3.56
CA LYS A 138 41.90 23.01 4.21
C LYS A 138 43.22 22.91 3.43
N SER A 139 43.45 21.78 2.76
CA SER A 139 44.68 21.54 1.98
C SER A 139 44.66 22.15 0.57
N SER A 140 43.49 22.56 0.06
CA SER A 140 43.35 23.07 -1.30
C SER A 140 43.64 24.56 -1.33
N SER A 141 44.40 25.03 -2.34
CA SER A 141 44.59 26.46 -2.54
C SER A 141 43.27 27.16 -2.91
N LEU A 142 43.11 28.43 -2.49
CA LEU A 142 41.93 29.24 -2.80
C LEU A 142 41.68 29.33 -4.31
N ALA A 143 42.73 29.40 -5.11
CA ALA A 143 42.64 29.42 -6.58
C ALA A 143 42.11 28.10 -7.18
N THR A 144 42.40 26.96 -6.56
CA THR A 144 41.87 25.65 -6.98
C THR A 144 40.42 25.47 -6.53
N PHE A 145 40.07 25.99 -5.34
CA PHE A 145 38.71 25.99 -4.84
C PHE A 145 37.79 26.86 -5.71
N ASN A 146 38.17 28.11 -5.98
CA ASN A 146 37.40 29.03 -6.80
C ASN A 146 37.15 28.48 -8.21
N ARG A 147 38.15 27.85 -8.83
CA ARG A 147 37.97 27.17 -10.13
C ARG A 147 36.91 26.07 -10.07
N LYS A 148 36.91 25.24 -9.03
CA LYS A 148 35.90 24.18 -8.87
C LYS A 148 34.50 24.72 -8.62
N VAL A 149 34.38 25.81 -7.87
CA VAL A 149 33.08 26.45 -7.64
C VAL A 149 32.51 27.00 -8.94
N ILE A 150 33.34 27.67 -9.76
CA ILE A 150 32.91 28.16 -11.08
C ILE A 150 32.45 27.00 -11.97
N THR A 151 33.24 25.92 -12.07
CA THR A 151 32.84 24.74 -12.86
C THR A 151 31.55 24.09 -12.34
N MET A 152 31.32 24.07 -11.03
CA MET A 152 30.09 23.53 -10.45
C MET A 152 28.88 24.39 -10.79
N VAL A 153 29.03 25.72 -10.73
CA VAL A 153 27.97 26.68 -11.09
C VAL A 153 27.66 26.61 -12.59
N GLU A 154 28.69 26.53 -13.43
CA GLU A 154 28.55 26.40 -14.89
C GLU A 154 27.93 25.06 -15.29
N CYS A 155 28.31 23.94 -14.67
CA CYS A 155 27.68 22.63 -14.94
C CYS A 155 26.25 22.51 -14.41
N CYS A 156 25.83 23.34 -13.45
CA CYS A 156 24.44 23.40 -12.99
C CYS A 156 23.54 24.24 -13.92
N LEU A 157 24.12 25.03 -14.82
CA LEU A 157 23.40 25.63 -15.95
C LEU A 157 23.25 24.56 -17.05
N TYR A 158 22.40 23.57 -16.78
CA TYR A 158 21.91 22.66 -17.80
C TYR A 158 21.13 23.52 -18.80
N THR A 159 21.75 23.82 -19.94
CA THR A 159 21.02 24.32 -21.11
C THR A 159 20.01 23.23 -21.48
N SER A 160 18.72 23.56 -21.42
CA SER A 160 17.70 22.74 -22.03
C SER A 160 18.04 22.58 -23.51
N GLU A 161 18.53 21.40 -23.88
CA GLU A 161 18.60 20.98 -25.29
C GLU A 161 17.20 21.22 -25.91
N PRO A 162 17.08 21.90 -27.06
CA PRO A 162 15.81 21.98 -27.76
C PRO A 162 15.41 20.56 -28.19
N SER A 163 14.28 20.09 -27.68
CA SER A 163 13.70 18.80 -28.03
C SER A 163 13.25 18.78 -29.49
N GLU A 164 14.09 18.27 -30.39
CA GLU A 164 13.70 17.80 -31.72
C GLU A 164 13.87 16.28 -31.81
N ASP A 165 13.20 15.54 -30.93
CA ASP A 165 12.97 14.11 -31.11
C ASP A 165 11.46 13.88 -31.24
N THR A 166 10.93 14.13 -32.43
CA THR A 166 9.68 13.51 -32.85
C THR A 166 9.94 12.01 -33.03
N ASP A 167 9.70 11.26 -31.97
CA ASP A 167 9.75 9.80 -31.94
C ASP A 167 8.57 9.23 -32.74
N THR A 168 8.68 9.30 -34.07
CA THR A 168 7.71 8.71 -35.00
C THR A 168 8.04 7.23 -35.14
N LEU A 169 7.35 6.42 -34.34
CA LEU A 169 7.45 4.96 -34.44
C LEU A 169 7.05 4.50 -35.86
N PRO A 170 7.83 3.59 -36.48
CA PRO A 170 7.45 3.02 -37.77
C PRO A 170 6.14 2.22 -37.64
N PRO A 171 5.27 2.23 -38.66
CA PRO A 171 4.00 1.52 -38.62
C PRO A 171 4.24 0.02 -38.42
N LEU A 172 3.65 -0.53 -37.36
CA LEU A 172 3.58 -1.96 -37.08
C LEU A 172 2.86 -2.66 -38.23
N ALA A 173 3.60 -3.49 -38.98
CA ALA A 173 3.04 -4.41 -39.94
C ALA A 173 2.29 -5.52 -39.18
N MET A 174 1.00 -5.32 -38.92
CA MET A 174 0.11 -6.38 -38.49
C MET A 174 -0.10 -7.32 -39.69
N GLY A 175 0.65 -8.41 -39.70
CA GLY A 175 0.45 -9.50 -40.64
C GLY A 175 -0.99 -10.00 -40.55
N CYS A 176 -1.74 -9.83 -41.64
CA CYS A 176 -3.06 -10.40 -41.80
C CYS A 176 -2.90 -11.93 -41.86
N PRO A 177 -3.48 -12.72 -40.94
CA PRO A 177 -3.46 -14.17 -41.09
C PRO A 177 -4.33 -14.52 -42.29
N SER A 178 -3.70 -15.11 -43.31
CA SER A 178 -4.40 -15.70 -44.44
C SER A 178 -5.28 -16.84 -43.95
N ASP A 179 -6.60 -16.69 -44.11
CA ASP A 179 -7.59 -17.74 -43.92
C ASP A 179 -7.29 -18.90 -44.89
N ALA A 180 -6.61 -19.92 -44.37
CA ALA A 180 -6.56 -21.22 -45.03
C ALA A 180 -7.88 -21.94 -44.73
N LEU A 181 -8.80 -21.90 -45.69
CA LEU A 181 -9.97 -22.77 -45.73
C LEU A 181 -9.49 -24.23 -45.79
N VAL A 182 -9.69 -24.96 -44.71
CA VAL A 182 -9.59 -26.42 -44.69
C VAL A 182 -10.94 -26.95 -45.15
N GLU A 183 -11.01 -27.41 -46.40
CA GLU A 183 -12.10 -28.29 -46.84
C GLU A 183 -12.00 -29.61 -46.09
N VAL A 184 -13.07 -29.96 -45.38
CA VAL A 184 -13.23 -31.26 -44.72
C VAL A 184 -14.08 -32.11 -45.65
N ASP A 185 -13.43 -33.04 -46.36
CA ASP A 185 -14.12 -34.12 -47.06
C ASP A 185 -14.80 -35.04 -46.04
N LEU A 186 -16.10 -35.25 -46.24
CA LEU A 186 -16.92 -36.23 -45.53
C LEU A 186 -17.06 -37.47 -46.42
N ASP A 187 -16.38 -38.55 -46.02
CA ASP A 187 -16.75 -39.92 -46.37
C ASP A 187 -17.64 -40.54 -45.28
#